data_AF-A0A950J3T3-F1
#
_entry.id   AF-A0A950J3T3-F1
#
_cell.length_a   1.000
_cell.length_b   1.000
_cell.length_c   1.000
_cell.angle_alpha   90.00
_cell.angle_beta   90.00
_cell.angle_gamma   90.00
#
_symmetry.space_group_name_H-M   'P 1'
#
loop_
_entity.id
_entity.type
_entity.pdbx_description
1 polymer ?
#
loop_
_entity_poly.entity_id
_entity_poly.type
_entity_poly.pdbx_seq_one_letter_code
_entity_poly.pdbx_strand_id
1 'polypeptide(L)'
;MNMSLRVRLLGTIIGAMLLFFIISVIAARFTLAKDLNELGQNEVTNGSQAFGGYWDSHKDQIRLLISQDAVSDALRKNLVAHNSKALQDQLSNIARASGLSFLTITDTKGNVIARANGPNRGSLATDKYVQRALTGETVSTAAILPADTLKGEGLDANASSDIKSADGKVVHHLDRGLTVIAAAPMSDQNERTIGAVYGGVLMNHFYDIVDQSSHALGGKSALLDGDAIVASTITQPDGTRVVDQQVPKYNDTVKNNQSYTGTDDEGGTTYLARIDPIVNDQNEVIGARWYGVPLSNFTDIQNHTVLTLALWGLVALVIALALAIPIVERLSRSIAKRSAQVSSAAKELGVIIVGSEVSGDHVAQTKAAVERSGAVINELGAGDNIPAKKQQLADLNSELYNDIVVIDTLAQEMNGRMKQAVDRVAELNDVAGGLNKLVTGSTQG
;
A
#
# COMPACT_ATOMS: atom_id res chain seq x y z
N MET A 1 -5.87 -20.68 -38.63
CA MET A 1 -6.91 -21.48 -37.96
C MET A 1 -8.12 -20.57 -37.75
N ASN A 2 -9.17 -20.71 -38.56
CA ASN A 2 -10.36 -19.84 -38.45
C ASN A 2 -11.19 -20.30 -37.24
N MET A 3 -10.99 -19.64 -36.10
CA MET A 3 -11.81 -19.86 -34.91
C MET A 3 -13.23 -19.34 -35.11
N SER A 4 -14.23 -20.10 -34.68
CA SER A 4 -15.62 -19.65 -34.67
C SER A 4 -15.78 -18.38 -33.82
N LEU A 5 -16.76 -17.53 -34.17
CA LEU A 5 -17.04 -16.27 -33.45
C LEU A 5 -17.18 -16.47 -31.93
N ARG A 6 -17.71 -17.63 -31.52
CA ARG A 6 -17.86 -18.03 -30.12
C ARG A 6 -16.53 -18.12 -29.38
N VAL A 7 -15.55 -18.81 -29.98
CA VAL A 7 -14.23 -19.01 -29.37
C VAL A 7 -13.46 -17.70 -29.28
N ARG A 8 -13.60 -16.82 -30.29
CA ARG A 8 -13.03 -15.47 -30.24
C ARG A 8 -13.63 -14.62 -29.13
N LEU A 9 -14.96 -14.57 -29.01
CA LEU A 9 -15.65 -13.79 -27.95
C LEU A 9 -15.36 -14.31 -26.54
N LEU A 10 -15.39 -15.63 -26.34
CA LEU A 10 -15.03 -16.22 -25.05
C LEU A 10 -13.56 -15.98 -24.71
N GLY A 11 -12.66 -16.14 -25.68
CA GLY A 11 -11.23 -15.90 -25.49
C GLY A 11 -10.92 -14.44 -25.09
N THR A 12 -11.57 -13.46 -25.72
CA THR A 12 -11.36 -12.04 -25.36
C THR A 12 -11.93 -11.70 -23.99
N ILE A 13 -13.10 -12.23 -23.62
CA ILE A 13 -13.70 -12.00 -22.29
C ILE A 13 -12.84 -12.66 -21.20
N ILE A 14 -12.45 -13.92 -21.37
CA ILE A 14 -11.60 -14.64 -20.42
C ILE A 14 -10.25 -13.92 -20.28
N GLY A 15 -9.63 -13.54 -21.40
CA GLY A 15 -8.37 -12.82 -21.41
C GLY A 15 -8.45 -11.47 -20.69
N ALA A 16 -9.50 -10.69 -20.95
CA ALA A 16 -9.73 -9.42 -20.27
C ALA A 16 -9.96 -9.62 -18.77
N MET A 17 -10.77 -10.61 -18.36
CA MET A 17 -11.02 -10.92 -16.96
C MET A 17 -9.74 -11.34 -16.21
N LEU A 18 -8.92 -12.20 -16.81
CA LEU A 18 -7.64 -12.61 -16.23
C LEU A 18 -6.69 -11.42 -16.09
N LEU A 19 -6.63 -10.56 -17.11
CA LEU A 19 -5.79 -9.37 -17.09
C LEU A 19 -6.24 -8.39 -15.97
N PHE A 20 -7.55 -8.15 -15.84
CA PHE A 20 -8.09 -7.34 -14.75
C PHE A 20 -7.82 -7.96 -13.38
N PHE A 21 -7.96 -9.28 -13.23
CA PHE A 21 -7.66 -9.98 -11.98
C PHE A 21 -6.19 -9.81 -11.59
N ILE A 22 -5.26 -10.02 -12.53
CA ILE A 22 -3.82 -9.86 -12.27
C ILE A 22 -3.50 -8.41 -11.88
N ILE A 23 -4.02 -7.42 -12.62
CA ILE A 23 -3.82 -6.00 -12.29
C ILE A 23 -4.37 -5.68 -10.91
N SER A 24 -5.55 -6.20 -10.56
CA SER A 24 -6.17 -5.97 -9.24
C SER A 24 -5.33 -6.56 -8.10
N VAL A 25 -4.80 -7.77 -8.24
CA VAL A 25 -3.94 -8.39 -7.23
C VAL A 25 -2.62 -7.60 -7.07
N ILE A 26 -2.02 -7.14 -8.18
CA ILE A 26 -0.81 -6.32 -8.16
C ILE A 26 -1.08 -4.96 -7.49
N ALA A 27 -2.18 -4.30 -7.85
CA ALA A 27 -2.58 -3.03 -7.26
C ALA A 27 -2.82 -3.19 -5.76
N ALA A 28 -3.55 -4.23 -5.33
CA ALA A 28 -3.78 -4.52 -3.93
C ALA A 28 -2.47 -4.73 -3.15
N ARG A 29 -1.52 -5.50 -3.71
CA ARG A 29 -0.17 -5.67 -3.13
C ARG A 29 0.54 -4.34 -2.94
N PHE A 30 0.55 -3.50 -3.95
CA PHE A 30 1.25 -2.22 -3.93
C PHE A 30 0.62 -1.23 -2.94
N THR A 31 -0.71 -1.12 -2.94
CA THR A 31 -1.45 -0.27 -1.99
C THR A 31 -1.24 -0.74 -0.55
N LEU A 32 -1.40 -2.04 -0.27
CA LEU A 32 -1.14 -2.60 1.06
C LEU A 32 0.30 -2.38 1.51
N ALA A 33 1.29 -2.52 0.61
CA ALA A 33 2.68 -2.24 0.94
C ALA A 33 2.89 -0.79 1.38
N LYS A 34 2.28 0.16 0.65
CA LYS A 34 2.35 1.58 0.98
C LYS A 34 1.66 1.88 2.31
N ASP A 35 0.42 1.42 2.48
CA ASP A 35 -0.38 1.68 3.68
C ASP A 35 0.27 1.07 4.93
N LEU A 36 0.81 -0.15 4.84
CA LEU A 36 1.53 -0.78 5.94
C LEU A 36 2.85 -0.08 6.25
N ASN A 37 3.55 0.47 5.25
CA ASN A 37 4.76 1.24 5.48
C ASN A 37 4.46 2.58 6.16
N GLU A 38 3.37 3.26 5.79
CA GLU A 38 2.91 4.47 6.48
C GLU A 38 2.44 4.16 7.91
N LEU A 39 1.67 3.08 8.09
CA LEU A 39 1.22 2.61 9.41
C LEU A 39 2.42 2.27 10.30
N GLY A 40 3.37 1.49 9.80
CA GLY A 40 4.56 1.09 10.53
C GLY A 40 5.44 2.28 10.91
N GLN A 41 5.63 3.26 10.00
CA GLN A 41 6.37 4.48 10.33
C GLN A 41 5.69 5.29 11.43
N ASN A 42 4.36 5.40 11.40
CA ASN A 42 3.60 6.07 12.44
C ASN A 42 3.68 5.32 13.77
N GLU A 43 3.56 3.99 13.76
CA GLU A 43 3.65 3.15 14.95
C GLU A 43 5.02 3.26 15.61
N VAL A 44 6.09 3.14 14.83
CA VAL A 44 7.47 3.26 15.32
C VAL A 44 7.76 4.68 15.80
N THR A 45 7.25 5.71 15.11
CA THR A 45 7.39 7.11 15.54
C THR A 45 6.67 7.38 16.86
N ASN A 46 5.42 6.94 16.99
CA ASN A 46 4.65 7.11 18.22
C ASN A 46 5.27 6.35 19.39
N GLY A 47 5.73 5.12 19.15
CA GLY A 47 6.45 4.34 20.15
C GLY A 47 7.77 5.01 20.57
N SER A 48 8.56 5.51 19.63
CA SER A 48 9.79 6.24 19.93
C SER A 48 9.55 7.53 20.73
N GLN A 49 8.50 8.29 20.38
CA GLN A 49 8.09 9.48 21.13
C GLN A 49 7.64 9.14 22.55
N ALA A 50 6.84 8.08 22.71
CA ALA A 50 6.40 7.62 24.03
C ALA A 50 7.58 7.13 24.88
N PHE A 51 8.53 6.40 24.28
CA PHE A 51 9.80 6.04 24.94
C PHE A 51 10.56 7.30 25.39
N GLY A 52 10.53 8.35 24.56
CA GLY A 52 11.09 9.64 24.94
C GLY A 52 10.40 10.29 26.13
N GLY A 53 9.09 10.16 26.26
CA GLY A 53 8.34 10.57 27.45
C GLY A 53 8.77 9.83 28.72
N TYR A 54 9.01 8.52 28.64
CA TYR A 54 9.56 7.75 29.77
C TYR A 54 10.96 8.24 30.19
N TRP A 55 11.81 8.53 29.20
CA TRP A 55 13.14 9.11 29.43
C TRP A 55 13.07 10.46 30.15
N ASP A 56 12.25 11.38 29.65
CA ASP A 56 12.12 12.70 30.26
C ASP A 56 11.49 12.62 31.66
N SER A 57 10.50 11.75 31.86
CA SER A 57 9.94 11.49 33.19
C SER A 57 10.98 10.95 34.16
N HIS A 58 11.89 10.07 33.73
CA HIS A 58 12.94 9.52 34.59
C HIS A 58 13.97 10.60 34.98
N LYS A 59 14.32 11.48 34.04
CA LYS A 59 15.17 12.66 34.30
C LYS A 59 14.55 13.60 35.32
N ASP A 60 13.26 13.90 35.19
CA ASP A 60 12.55 14.77 36.15
C ASP A 60 12.45 14.13 37.54
N GLN A 61 12.28 12.80 37.63
CA GLN A 61 12.32 12.07 38.90
C GLN A 61 13.69 12.20 39.58
N ILE A 62 14.79 11.98 38.86
CA ILE A 62 16.16 12.14 39.40
C ILE A 62 16.38 13.58 39.86
N ARG A 63 15.96 14.57 39.07
CA ARG A 63 16.03 15.99 39.46
C ARG A 63 15.33 16.24 40.80
N LEU A 64 14.11 15.72 40.95
CA LEU A 64 13.32 15.90 42.17
C LEU A 64 14.00 15.25 43.38
N LEU A 65 14.47 14.02 43.24
CA LEU A 65 15.16 13.28 44.30
C LEU A 65 16.42 14.03 44.79
N ILE A 66 17.29 14.45 43.86
CA ILE A 66 18.51 15.18 44.21
C ILE A 66 18.20 16.54 44.82
N SER A 67 17.15 17.22 44.37
CA SER A 67 16.71 18.49 44.96
C SER A 67 16.20 18.30 46.39
N GLN A 68 15.50 17.21 46.68
CA GLN A 68 15.05 16.86 48.04
C GLN A 68 16.23 16.52 48.95
N ASP A 69 17.21 15.77 48.45
CA ASP A 69 18.43 15.45 49.20
C ASP A 69 19.25 16.71 49.53
N ALA A 70 19.32 17.68 48.60
CA ALA A 70 20.04 18.92 48.80
C ALA A 70 19.48 19.82 49.91
N VAL A 71 18.17 19.72 50.18
CA VAL A 71 17.50 20.45 51.28
C VAL A 71 17.32 19.61 52.55
N SER A 72 17.86 18.39 52.58
CA SER A 72 17.72 17.47 53.72
C SER A 72 18.45 17.96 54.97
N ASP A 73 17.68 18.23 56.03
CA ASP A 73 18.21 18.57 57.35
C ASP A 73 19.17 17.52 57.91
N ALA A 74 18.86 16.24 57.66
CA ALA A 74 19.67 15.13 58.15
C ALA A 74 21.05 15.11 57.46
N LEU A 75 21.08 15.27 56.14
CA LEU A 75 22.33 15.33 55.38
C LEU A 75 23.15 16.57 55.77
N ARG A 76 22.50 17.73 55.91
CA ARG A 76 23.15 18.97 56.35
C ARG A 76 23.77 18.86 57.74
N LYS A 77 23.09 18.25 58.72
CA LYS A 77 23.64 18.05 60.08
C LYS A 77 24.89 17.16 60.06
N ASN A 78 24.85 16.05 59.32
CA ASN A 78 25.98 15.12 59.21
C ASN A 78 27.17 15.72 58.43
N LEU A 79 26.88 16.58 57.45
CA LEU A 79 27.88 17.37 56.74
C LEU A 79 28.64 18.32 57.69
N VAL A 80 27.92 19.09 58.51
CA VAL A 80 28.51 20.02 59.50
C VAL A 80 29.26 19.28 60.61
N ALA A 81 28.79 18.10 61.00
CA ALA A 81 29.45 17.27 62.02
C ALA A 81 30.75 16.60 61.53
N HIS A 82 31.11 16.75 60.23
CA HIS A 82 32.28 16.12 59.60
C HIS A 82 32.38 14.60 59.82
N ASN A 83 31.23 13.92 60.01
CA ASN A 83 31.19 12.47 60.20
C ASN A 83 31.03 11.76 58.86
N SER A 84 32.14 11.63 58.12
CA SER A 84 32.15 11.06 56.76
C SER A 84 31.58 9.63 56.70
N LYS A 85 31.73 8.82 57.77
CA LYS A 85 31.23 7.44 57.77
C LYS A 85 29.71 7.38 57.93
N ALA A 86 29.15 8.13 58.89
CA ALA A 86 27.70 8.21 59.05
C ALA A 86 27.03 8.85 57.83
N LEU A 87 27.66 9.86 57.23
CA LEU A 87 27.17 10.47 55.99
C LEU A 87 27.18 9.48 54.84
N GLN A 88 28.27 8.72 54.65
CA GLN A 88 28.33 7.67 53.64
C GLN A 88 27.22 6.63 53.84
N ASP A 89 27.05 6.08 55.05
CA ASP A 89 26.02 5.06 55.30
C ASP A 89 24.61 5.60 55.01
N GLN A 90 24.36 6.87 55.33
CA GLN A 90 23.11 7.55 54.99
C GLN A 90 22.94 7.71 53.46
N LEU A 91 23.98 8.16 52.74
CA LEU A 91 23.95 8.29 51.29
C LEU A 91 23.72 6.94 50.61
N SER A 92 24.39 5.87 51.07
CA SER A 92 24.19 4.53 50.54
C SER A 92 22.76 4.02 50.74
N ASN A 93 22.10 4.38 51.85
CA ASN A 93 20.71 4.02 52.10
C ASN A 93 19.75 4.81 51.21
N ILE A 94 19.98 6.13 51.06
CA ILE A 94 19.19 6.99 50.17
C ILE A 94 19.31 6.50 48.73
N ALA A 95 20.53 6.28 48.24
CA ALA A 95 20.77 5.82 46.87
C ALA A 95 20.05 4.50 46.59
N ARG A 96 20.13 3.52 47.51
CA ARG A 96 19.41 2.24 47.39
C ARG A 96 17.90 2.39 47.43
N ALA A 97 17.35 3.24 48.31
CA ALA A 97 15.91 3.44 48.44
C ALA A 97 15.30 4.19 47.25
N SER A 98 16.06 5.13 46.67
CA SER A 98 15.65 5.98 45.55
C SER A 98 16.03 5.42 44.18
N GLY A 99 16.69 4.25 44.11
CA GLY A 99 17.13 3.63 42.86
C GLY A 99 18.26 4.37 42.14
N LEU A 100 19.06 5.17 42.85
CA LEU A 100 20.20 5.89 42.28
C LEU A 100 21.43 4.98 42.18
N SER A 101 22.13 5.03 41.05
CA SER A 101 23.39 4.31 40.87
C SER A 101 24.52 4.94 41.67
N PHE A 102 24.49 6.25 41.92
CA PHE A 102 25.43 6.93 42.79
C PHE A 102 24.82 8.21 43.38
N LEU A 103 25.39 8.65 44.51
CA LEU A 103 25.01 9.87 45.20
C LEU A 103 26.21 10.38 46.00
N THR A 104 26.58 11.64 45.81
CA THR A 104 27.83 12.21 46.29
C THR A 104 27.60 13.63 46.80
N ILE A 105 28.24 13.97 47.92
CA ILE A 105 28.23 15.31 48.49
C ILE A 105 29.63 15.92 48.42
N THR A 106 29.69 17.15 47.97
CA THR A 106 30.92 17.95 47.87
C THR A 106 30.92 19.15 48.80
N ASP A 107 32.12 19.67 49.12
CA ASP A 107 32.28 20.98 49.75
C ASP A 107 32.11 22.13 48.73
N THR A 108 32.21 23.38 49.19
CA THR A 108 32.12 24.57 48.32
C THR A 108 33.22 24.70 47.26
N LYS A 109 34.27 23.88 47.34
CA LYS A 109 35.37 23.82 46.37
C LYS A 109 35.23 22.61 45.43
N GLY A 110 34.18 21.79 45.58
CA GLY A 110 33.98 20.57 44.80
C GLY A 110 34.79 19.37 45.31
N ASN A 111 35.43 19.44 46.48
CA ASN A 111 36.07 18.27 47.08
C ASN A 111 35.02 17.31 47.60
N VAL A 112 35.22 16.02 47.37
CA VAL A 112 34.25 15.01 47.80
C VAL A 112 34.36 14.77 49.30
N ILE A 113 33.23 14.89 49.99
CA ILE A 113 33.12 14.68 51.44
C ILE A 113 32.67 13.25 51.74
N ALA A 114 31.66 12.78 50.99
CA ALA A 114 31.14 11.42 51.09
C ALA A 114 30.50 10.99 49.77
N ARG A 115 30.58 9.69 49.49
CA ARG A 115 29.89 9.04 48.39
C ARG A 115 29.06 7.86 48.91
N ALA A 116 27.93 7.61 48.26
CA ALA A 116 27.13 6.41 48.50
C ALA A 116 27.90 5.13 48.15
N ASN A 117 28.73 5.20 47.10
CA ASN A 117 29.51 4.09 46.56
C ASN A 117 30.99 4.51 46.43
N GLY A 118 31.90 3.53 46.47
CA GLY A 118 33.32 3.77 46.24
C GLY A 118 34.07 4.51 47.37
N PRO A 119 35.31 4.96 47.10
CA PRO A 119 36.16 5.63 48.09
C PRO A 119 35.72 7.09 48.37
N ASN A 120 35.73 7.50 49.65
CA ASN A 120 35.45 8.89 50.09
C ASN A 120 36.63 9.87 49.82
N ARG A 121 37.33 9.74 48.70
CA ARG A 121 38.44 10.61 48.31
C ARG A 121 38.32 11.00 46.84
N GLY A 122 38.65 12.24 46.53
CA GLY A 122 38.65 12.78 45.17
C GLY A 122 38.08 14.19 45.13
N SER A 123 38.03 14.73 43.91
CA SER A 123 37.47 16.06 43.66
C SER A 123 36.60 15.99 42.41
N LEU A 124 35.46 16.67 42.48
CA LEU A 124 34.57 16.97 41.36
C LEU A 124 34.63 18.47 41.03
N ALA A 125 35.69 19.16 41.45
CA ALA A 125 35.87 20.60 41.20
C ALA A 125 35.88 20.97 39.71
N THR A 126 36.26 20.03 38.83
CA THR A 126 36.27 20.20 37.37
C THR A 126 35.00 19.70 36.69
N ASP A 127 34.08 19.10 37.44
CA ASP A 127 32.80 18.65 36.89
C ASP A 127 31.88 19.86 36.65
N LYS A 128 31.45 20.05 35.40
CA LYS A 128 30.66 21.22 34.98
C LYS A 128 29.29 21.29 35.66
N TYR A 129 28.70 20.16 36.03
CA TYR A 129 27.39 20.11 36.69
C TYR A 129 27.52 20.47 38.17
N VAL A 130 28.57 19.96 38.82
CA VAL A 130 28.90 20.33 40.20
C VAL A 130 29.26 21.82 40.30
N GLN A 131 30.06 22.36 39.38
CA GLN A 131 30.37 23.80 39.36
C GLN A 131 29.12 24.67 39.30
N ARG A 132 28.16 24.32 38.44
CA ARG A 132 26.88 25.05 38.34
C ARG A 132 26.04 24.92 39.59
N ALA A 133 25.96 23.72 40.17
CA ALA A 133 25.34 23.52 41.48
C ALA A 133 25.97 24.41 42.56
N LEU A 134 27.29 24.53 42.60
CA LEU A 134 27.99 25.39 43.56
C LEU A 134 27.69 26.89 43.37
N THR A 135 27.29 27.31 42.16
CA THR A 135 26.80 28.68 41.90
C THR A 135 25.33 28.90 42.27
N GLY A 136 24.63 27.87 42.76
CA GLY A 136 23.22 27.95 43.16
C GLY A 136 22.23 27.38 42.13
N GLU A 137 22.72 26.81 41.02
CA GLU A 137 21.84 26.27 39.97
C GLU A 137 21.57 24.77 40.16
N THR A 138 20.29 24.36 40.19
CA THR A 138 19.96 22.93 40.07
C THR A 138 19.95 22.50 38.61
N VAL A 139 20.86 21.57 38.25
CA VAL A 139 20.99 21.02 36.91
C VAL A 139 20.48 19.58 36.88
N SER A 140 19.79 19.18 35.81
CA SER A 140 19.51 17.77 35.50
C SER A 140 19.53 17.54 34.00
N THR A 141 20.28 16.53 33.58
CA THR A 141 20.51 16.25 32.16
C THR A 141 20.96 14.82 31.95
N ALA A 142 20.88 14.37 30.71
CA ALA A 142 21.68 13.26 30.23
C ALA A 142 23.17 13.69 30.17
N ALA A 143 24.09 12.80 30.55
CA ALA A 143 25.52 13.07 30.54
C ALA A 143 26.34 11.79 30.29
N ILE A 144 27.52 11.96 29.71
CA ILE A 144 28.54 10.89 29.66
C ILE A 144 29.50 11.11 30.81
N LEU A 145 29.61 10.12 31.71
CA LEU A 145 30.61 10.14 32.76
C LEU A 145 31.90 9.47 32.28
N PRO A 146 33.06 10.14 32.43
CA PRO A 146 34.35 9.55 32.06
C PRO A 146 34.80 8.50 33.08
N ALA A 147 35.73 7.63 32.67
CA ALA A 147 36.26 6.52 33.46
C ALA A 147 36.69 6.92 34.88
N ASP A 148 37.39 8.04 35.04
CA ASP A 148 37.87 8.51 36.36
C ASP A 148 36.72 8.87 37.31
N THR A 149 35.63 9.43 36.77
CA THR A 149 34.44 9.76 37.57
C THR A 149 33.70 8.48 37.95
N LEU A 150 33.48 7.58 36.98
CA LEU A 150 32.84 6.28 37.23
C LEU A 150 33.59 5.47 38.29
N LYS A 151 34.92 5.42 38.22
CA LYS A 151 35.76 4.76 39.22
C LYS A 151 35.64 5.40 40.60
N GLY A 152 35.57 6.73 40.65
CA GLY A 152 35.31 7.47 41.89
C GLY A 152 33.96 7.09 42.53
N GLU A 153 32.94 6.88 41.71
CA GLU A 153 31.58 6.50 42.12
C GLU A 153 31.39 4.96 42.24
N GLY A 154 32.41 4.15 41.94
CA GLY A 154 32.33 2.68 41.99
C GLY A 154 31.45 2.04 40.92
N LEU A 155 31.35 2.67 39.75
CA LEU A 155 30.50 2.28 38.62
C LEU A 155 31.28 1.81 37.38
N ASP A 156 32.61 1.84 37.43
CA ASP A 156 33.51 1.49 36.33
C ASP A 156 33.27 0.07 35.81
N ALA A 157 33.06 -0.90 36.70
CA ALA A 157 32.79 -2.28 36.31
C ALA A 157 31.48 -2.47 35.54
N ASN A 158 30.47 -1.64 35.78
CA ASN A 158 29.16 -1.74 35.12
C ASN A 158 29.12 -0.99 33.78
N ALA A 159 29.95 0.03 33.63
CA ALA A 159 30.05 0.83 32.41
C ALA A 159 31.05 0.24 31.40
N SER A 160 32.12 -0.40 31.88
CA SER A 160 33.18 -0.95 31.03
C SER A 160 32.70 -2.15 30.22
N SER A 161 32.83 -2.08 28.90
CA SER A 161 32.39 -3.14 27.98
C SER A 161 33.19 -3.16 26.68
N ASP A 162 33.37 -4.36 26.11
CA ASP A 162 33.91 -4.53 24.77
C ASP A 162 32.76 -4.52 23.76
N ILE A 163 32.70 -3.47 22.94
CA ILE A 163 31.63 -3.31 21.95
C ILE A 163 31.94 -4.18 20.74
N LYS A 164 31.01 -5.08 20.41
CA LYS A 164 31.15 -6.06 19.33
C LYS A 164 30.30 -5.67 18.12
N SER A 165 30.80 -6.00 16.94
CA SER A 165 30.00 -6.00 15.71
C SER A 165 29.05 -7.22 15.72
N ALA A 166 28.04 -7.23 14.84
CA ALA A 166 27.11 -8.35 14.67
C ALA A 166 27.81 -9.69 14.34
N ASP A 167 29.05 -9.66 13.81
CA ASP A 167 29.90 -10.83 13.56
C ASP A 167 30.74 -11.26 14.79
N GLY A 168 30.54 -10.63 15.94
CA GLY A 168 31.20 -10.94 17.22
C GLY A 168 32.60 -10.34 17.38
N LYS A 169 33.10 -9.56 16.43
CA LYS A 169 34.42 -8.90 16.53
C LYS A 169 34.34 -7.68 17.43
N VAL A 170 35.31 -7.52 18.33
CA VAL A 170 35.47 -6.29 19.12
C VAL A 170 35.84 -5.14 18.19
N VAL A 171 35.03 -4.09 18.21
CA VAL A 171 35.19 -2.88 17.39
C VAL A 171 35.94 -1.82 18.20
N HIS A 172 35.51 -1.57 19.44
CA HIS A 172 36.15 -0.66 20.37
C HIS A 172 35.78 -1.01 21.82
N HIS A 173 36.55 -0.48 22.77
CA HIS A 173 36.27 -0.62 24.20
C HIS A 173 35.59 0.66 24.71
N LEU A 174 34.53 0.51 25.50
CA LEU A 174 33.83 1.60 26.15
C LEU A 174 34.25 1.64 27.63
N ASP A 175 34.83 2.75 28.07
CA ASP A 175 35.26 3.00 29.46
C ASP A 175 34.51 4.19 30.11
N ARG A 176 33.47 4.66 29.44
CA ARG A 176 32.58 5.76 29.83
C ARG A 176 31.15 5.23 29.97
N GLY A 177 30.29 6.03 30.58
CA GLY A 177 28.92 5.61 30.87
C GLY A 177 27.90 6.67 30.48
N LEU A 178 26.85 6.24 29.78
CA LEU A 178 25.66 7.05 29.59
C LEU A 178 24.89 7.12 30.91
N THR A 179 24.57 8.33 31.34
CA THR A 179 23.92 8.56 32.62
C THR A 179 22.82 9.60 32.50
N VAL A 180 21.88 9.54 33.44
CA VAL A 180 21.01 10.68 33.76
C VAL A 180 21.42 11.18 35.12
N ILE A 181 21.86 12.44 35.18
CA ILE A 181 22.41 13.05 36.38
C ILE A 181 21.59 14.23 36.82
N ALA A 182 21.72 14.57 38.10
CA ALA A 182 21.36 15.86 38.63
C ALA A 182 22.38 16.35 39.66
N ALA A 183 22.54 17.67 39.71
CA ALA A 183 23.39 18.37 40.66
C ALA A 183 22.59 19.52 41.27
N ALA A 184 22.59 19.66 42.59
CA ALA A 184 21.85 20.70 43.28
C ALA A 184 22.69 21.36 44.41
N PRO A 185 22.56 22.68 44.62
CA PRO A 185 23.22 23.37 45.73
C PRO A 185 22.68 22.89 47.07
N MET A 186 23.58 22.57 48.00
CA MET A 186 23.23 22.51 49.41
C MET A 186 23.41 23.90 50.03
N SER A 187 22.35 24.45 50.60
CA SER A 187 22.39 25.77 51.25
C SER A 187 22.22 25.68 52.76
N ASP A 188 22.87 26.60 53.47
CA ASP A 188 22.62 26.82 54.89
C ASP A 188 21.30 27.59 55.12
N GLN A 189 20.98 27.87 56.39
CA GLN A 189 19.78 28.63 56.77
C GLN A 189 19.79 30.08 56.28
N ASN A 190 20.94 30.60 55.84
CA ASN A 190 21.10 31.95 55.31
C ASN A 190 21.17 31.96 53.77
N GLU A 191 20.71 30.87 53.13
CA GLU A 191 20.73 30.66 51.67
C GLU A 191 22.14 30.66 51.06
N ARG A 192 23.19 30.46 51.87
CA ARG A 192 24.57 30.37 51.37
C ARG A 192 24.87 28.94 50.97
N THR A 193 25.38 28.75 49.76
CA THR A 193 25.84 27.44 49.28
C THR A 193 27.01 26.94 50.15
N ILE A 194 26.82 25.79 50.80
CA ILE A 194 27.79 25.11 51.66
C ILE A 194 28.39 23.85 51.00
N GLY A 195 27.86 23.46 49.84
CA GLY A 195 28.29 22.28 49.07
C GLY A 195 27.33 21.98 47.94
N ALA A 196 27.48 20.82 47.31
CA ALA A 196 26.53 20.32 46.31
C ALA A 196 26.20 18.84 46.56
N VAL A 197 24.96 18.46 46.23
CA VAL A 197 24.57 17.06 46.04
C VAL A 197 24.64 16.75 44.56
N TYR A 198 25.33 15.68 44.20
CA TYR A 198 25.51 15.19 42.85
C TYR A 198 25.16 13.71 42.79
N GLY A 199 24.25 13.32 41.93
CA GLY A 199 23.82 11.93 41.84
C GLY A 199 23.14 11.62 40.52
N GLY A 200 22.89 10.35 40.28
CA GLY A 200 22.28 9.91 39.04
C GLY A 200 22.20 8.40 38.89
N VAL A 201 21.74 8.00 37.71
CA VAL A 201 21.59 6.60 37.32
C VAL A 201 22.47 6.33 36.11
N LEU A 202 23.25 5.25 36.19
CA LEU A 202 24.00 4.70 35.06
C LEU A 202 23.04 3.92 34.18
N MET A 203 22.98 4.29 32.89
CA MET A 203 22.10 3.65 31.92
C MET A 203 22.70 2.37 31.33
N ASN A 204 24.03 2.22 31.40
CA ASN A 204 24.71 0.98 30.99
C ASN A 204 24.20 -0.19 31.84
N HIS A 205 23.72 -1.24 31.16
CA HIS A 205 23.11 -2.43 31.74
C HIS A 205 21.90 -2.14 32.65
N PHE A 206 21.26 -0.98 32.50
CA PHE A 206 20.04 -0.61 33.25
C PHE A 206 18.78 -0.89 32.43
N TYR A 207 18.15 -2.03 32.70
CA TYR A 207 17.08 -2.56 31.86
C TYR A 207 15.67 -2.03 32.18
N ASP A 208 15.46 -1.43 33.35
CA ASP A 208 14.11 -1.07 33.80
C ASP A 208 13.40 -0.12 32.83
N ILE A 209 14.11 0.91 32.34
CA ILE A 209 13.50 1.90 31.44
C ILE A 209 13.18 1.33 30.06
N VAL A 210 14.05 0.47 29.52
CA VAL A 210 13.81 -0.16 28.21
C VAL A 210 12.72 -1.23 28.32
N ASP A 211 12.66 -1.96 29.43
CA ASP A 211 11.64 -2.98 29.70
C ASP A 211 10.25 -2.36 29.90
N GLN A 212 10.15 -1.28 30.70
CA GLN A 212 8.89 -0.56 30.88
C GLN A 212 8.37 0.02 29.56
N SER A 213 9.26 0.62 28.77
CA SER A 213 8.94 1.13 27.44
C SER A 213 8.46 0.02 26.50
N SER A 214 9.23 -1.06 26.38
CA SER A 214 8.89 -2.20 25.51
C SER A 214 7.57 -2.85 25.92
N HIS A 215 7.32 -3.04 27.22
CA HIS A 215 6.08 -3.62 27.72
C HIS A 215 4.86 -2.75 27.43
N ALA A 216 4.98 -1.42 27.59
CA ALA A 216 3.88 -0.50 27.38
C ALA A 216 3.55 -0.27 25.90
N LEU A 217 4.56 -0.36 25.02
CA LEU A 217 4.45 0.07 23.63
C LEU A 217 4.37 -1.08 22.62
N GLY A 218 4.68 -2.31 23.02
CA GLY A 218 4.57 -3.51 22.18
C GLY A 218 5.72 -3.71 21.18
N GLY A 219 6.64 -2.76 21.07
CA GLY A 219 7.89 -2.88 20.31
C GLY A 219 9.09 -3.25 21.19
N LYS A 220 10.28 -3.13 20.61
CA LYS A 220 11.56 -3.28 21.31
C LYS A 220 12.20 -1.91 21.49
N SER A 221 12.83 -1.70 22.64
CA SER A 221 13.55 -0.48 23.00
C SER A 221 15.01 -0.79 23.33
N ALA A 222 15.90 0.15 22.99
CA ALA A 222 17.31 0.13 23.36
C ALA A 222 17.84 1.56 23.61
N LEU A 223 18.84 1.66 24.48
CA LEU A 223 19.62 2.86 24.74
C LEU A 223 21.02 2.69 24.17
N LEU A 224 21.51 3.75 23.54
CA LEU A 224 22.80 3.78 22.88
C LEU A 224 23.72 4.83 23.51
N ASP A 225 24.95 4.46 23.85
CA ASP A 225 26.08 5.38 24.07
C ASP A 225 26.84 5.49 22.75
N GLY A 226 26.65 6.60 22.03
CA GLY A 226 27.09 6.71 20.65
C GLY A 226 26.48 5.62 19.77
N ASP A 227 27.31 4.76 19.20
CA ASP A 227 26.93 3.63 18.35
C ASP A 227 26.79 2.29 19.11
N ALA A 228 26.95 2.26 20.44
CA ALA A 228 26.92 1.05 21.23
C ALA A 228 25.60 0.86 21.99
N ILE A 229 24.96 -0.31 21.88
CA ILE A 229 23.78 -0.67 22.69
C ILE A 229 24.25 -0.94 24.12
N VAL A 230 23.88 -0.05 25.04
CA VAL A 230 24.24 -0.18 26.45
C VAL A 230 23.12 -0.78 27.31
N ALA A 231 21.87 -0.75 26.82
CA ALA A 231 20.75 -1.46 27.43
C ALA A 231 19.68 -1.74 26.37
N SER A 232 19.10 -2.94 26.31
CA SER A 232 18.04 -3.23 25.35
C SER A 232 17.07 -4.32 25.82
N THR A 233 15.94 -4.38 25.12
CA THR A 233 14.94 -5.46 25.18
C THR A 233 15.02 -6.40 23.95
N ILE A 234 15.94 -6.10 23.03
CA ILE A 234 16.17 -6.90 21.83
C ILE A 234 16.81 -8.21 22.27
N THR A 235 16.35 -9.32 21.70
CA THR A 235 16.82 -10.66 22.05
C THR A 235 17.41 -11.36 20.84
N GLN A 236 18.49 -12.08 21.05
CA GLN A 236 19.10 -13.01 20.10
C GLN A 236 18.25 -14.30 19.98
N PRO A 237 18.51 -15.16 18.97
CA PRO A 237 17.81 -16.43 18.82
C PRO A 237 17.96 -17.39 20.01
N ASP A 238 19.03 -17.24 20.81
CA ASP A 238 19.27 -18.03 22.02
C ASP A 238 18.51 -17.49 23.27
N GLY A 239 17.77 -16.39 23.11
CA GLY A 239 17.00 -15.73 24.17
C GLY A 239 17.80 -14.74 25.02
N THR A 240 19.10 -14.57 24.77
CA THR A 240 19.91 -13.57 25.47
C THR A 240 19.65 -12.18 24.91
N ARG A 241 19.88 -11.14 25.73
CA ARG A 241 19.70 -9.74 25.30
C ARG A 241 20.84 -9.31 24.38
N VAL A 242 20.53 -8.45 23.41
CA VAL A 242 21.54 -7.75 22.60
C VAL A 242 22.03 -6.55 23.41
N VAL A 243 23.23 -6.66 23.94
CA VAL A 243 23.94 -5.59 24.68
C VAL A 243 25.42 -5.64 24.29
N ASP A 244 26.13 -4.53 24.49
CA ASP A 244 27.53 -4.35 24.10
C ASP A 244 27.75 -4.64 22.61
N GLN A 245 26.76 -4.29 21.79
CA GLN A 245 26.78 -4.47 20.35
C GLN A 245 26.71 -3.12 19.63
N GLN A 246 27.48 -2.99 18.55
CA GLN A 246 27.49 -1.82 17.69
C GLN A 246 26.24 -1.79 16.81
N VAL A 247 25.68 -0.59 16.65
CA VAL A 247 24.59 -0.25 15.72
C VAL A 247 25.17 0.57 14.57
N PRO A 248 25.47 -0.04 13.41
CA PRO A 248 26.04 0.67 12.26
C PRO A 248 25.13 1.78 11.72
N LYS A 249 23.82 1.68 11.99
CA LYS A 249 22.82 2.68 11.60
C LYS A 249 22.86 3.95 12.45
N TYR A 250 23.66 4.00 13.52
CA TYR A 250 24.02 5.24 14.20
C TYR A 250 24.92 6.09 13.28
N ASN A 251 24.27 6.79 12.37
CA ASN A 251 24.90 7.52 11.28
C ASN A 251 25.04 9.02 11.59
N ASP A 252 25.60 9.77 10.64
CA ASP A 252 25.79 11.20 10.79
C ASP A 252 24.48 11.98 10.95
N THR A 253 23.33 11.43 10.53
CA THR A 253 22.00 12.03 10.77
C THR A 253 21.73 12.14 12.26
N VAL A 254 21.91 11.03 12.99
CA VAL A 254 21.71 10.99 14.45
C VAL A 254 22.74 11.88 15.16
N LYS A 255 24.00 11.85 14.71
CA LYS A 255 25.07 12.71 15.25
C LYS A 255 24.80 14.20 15.01
N ASN A 256 24.10 14.56 13.94
CA ASN A 256 23.67 15.92 13.62
C ASN A 256 22.33 16.30 14.29
N ASN A 257 21.94 15.59 15.36
CA ASN A 257 20.71 15.83 16.11
C ASN A 257 19.42 15.68 15.28
N GLN A 258 19.42 14.74 14.33
CA GLN A 258 18.25 14.41 13.51
C GLN A 258 17.87 12.93 13.70
N SER A 259 16.58 12.66 13.83
CA SER A 259 16.08 11.29 13.95
C SER A 259 16.32 10.50 12.66
N TYR A 260 16.71 9.23 12.79
CA TYR A 260 16.72 8.26 11.70
C TYR A 260 15.47 7.37 11.78
N THR A 261 14.86 7.03 10.65
CA THR A 261 13.78 6.02 10.57
C THR A 261 14.02 5.15 9.35
N GLY A 262 13.99 3.83 9.53
CA GLY A 262 14.28 2.87 8.48
C GLY A 262 14.35 1.45 8.98
N THR A 263 14.81 0.54 8.14
CA THR A 263 15.01 -0.86 8.53
C THR A 263 16.37 -1.07 9.20
N ASP A 264 16.37 -1.82 10.29
CA ASP A 264 17.57 -2.14 11.06
C ASP A 264 17.56 -3.62 11.49
N ASP A 265 18.73 -4.26 11.46
CA ASP A 265 18.86 -5.70 11.71
C ASP A 265 19.58 -5.92 13.03
N GLU A 266 18.83 -6.33 14.05
CA GLU A 266 19.35 -6.49 15.41
C GLU A 266 18.93 -7.84 16.00
N GLY A 267 19.85 -8.53 16.67
CA GLY A 267 19.57 -9.85 17.27
C GLY A 267 19.06 -10.90 16.27
N GLY A 268 19.41 -10.79 14.98
CA GLY A 268 18.95 -11.68 13.92
C GLY A 268 17.50 -11.45 13.44
N THR A 269 16.88 -10.35 13.85
CA THR A 269 15.54 -9.93 13.39
C THR A 269 15.60 -8.58 12.70
N THR A 270 14.90 -8.43 11.58
CA THR A 270 14.74 -7.14 10.89
C THR A 270 13.60 -6.35 11.53
N TYR A 271 13.91 -5.15 11.99
CA TYR A 271 12.97 -4.19 12.58
C TYR A 271 12.73 -3.03 11.63
N LEU A 272 11.52 -2.49 11.64
CA LEU A 272 11.33 -1.09 11.31
C LEU A 272 11.67 -0.29 12.57
N ALA A 273 12.73 0.49 12.52
CA ALA A 273 13.31 1.16 13.67
C ALA A 273 13.38 2.67 13.49
N ARG A 274 13.32 3.38 14.61
CA ARG A 274 13.58 4.80 14.73
C ARG A 274 14.62 5.04 15.81
N ILE A 275 15.60 5.87 15.46
CA ILE A 275 16.72 6.25 16.33
C ILE A 275 16.59 7.75 16.57
N ASP A 276 16.27 8.12 17.81
CA ASP A 276 16.15 9.51 18.25
C ASP A 276 17.36 9.90 19.10
N PRO A 277 18.02 11.04 18.84
CA PRO A 277 19.20 11.46 19.61
C PRO A 277 18.84 11.79 21.07
N ILE A 278 19.77 11.48 21.98
CA ILE A 278 19.76 11.95 23.36
C ILE A 278 20.74 13.13 23.43
N VAL A 279 20.22 14.30 23.77
CA VAL A 279 21.01 15.52 23.93
C VAL A 279 21.23 15.86 25.39
N ASN A 280 22.39 16.43 25.69
CA ASN A 280 22.64 17.06 26.98
C ASN A 280 22.08 18.51 27.01
N ASP A 281 22.24 19.17 28.14
CA ASP A 281 21.83 20.55 28.38
C ASP A 281 22.68 21.62 27.66
N GLN A 282 23.77 21.22 26.97
CA GLN A 282 24.49 22.03 26.00
C GLN A 282 24.09 21.74 24.56
N ASN A 283 23.03 20.95 24.34
CA ASN A 283 22.53 20.56 23.02
C ASN A 283 23.53 19.71 22.21
N GLU A 284 24.42 19.00 22.89
CA GLU A 284 25.36 18.04 22.31
C GLU A 284 24.72 16.65 22.29
N VAL A 285 24.82 15.94 21.17
CA VAL A 285 24.34 14.55 21.06
C VAL A 285 25.33 13.63 21.77
N ILE A 286 24.87 12.95 22.80
CA ILE A 286 25.70 12.06 23.63
C ILE A 286 25.32 10.59 23.52
N GLY A 287 24.18 10.30 22.89
CA GLY A 287 23.69 8.94 22.70
C GLY A 287 22.41 8.95 21.88
N ALA A 288 21.69 7.83 21.88
CA ALA A 288 20.41 7.74 21.20
C ALA A 288 19.46 6.75 21.88
N ARG A 289 18.17 6.94 21.63
CA ARG A 289 17.10 6.00 21.93
C ARG A 289 16.74 5.28 20.64
N TRP A 290 16.81 3.97 20.66
CA TRP A 290 16.38 3.12 19.57
C TRP A 290 15.04 2.49 19.94
N TYR A 291 14.07 2.56 19.04
CA TYR A 291 12.78 1.89 19.17
C TYR A 291 12.43 1.21 17.86
N GLY A 292 12.00 -0.05 17.91
CA GLY A 292 11.68 -0.80 16.70
C GLY A 292 10.56 -1.82 16.87
N VAL A 293 9.84 -2.07 15.79
CA VAL A 293 8.79 -3.10 15.70
C VAL A 293 9.24 -4.14 14.65
N PRO A 294 9.15 -5.45 14.95
CA PRO A 294 9.53 -6.50 14.01
C PRO A 294 8.81 -6.34 12.66
N LEU A 295 9.56 -6.38 11.56
CA LEU A 295 8.97 -6.20 10.22
C LEU A 295 8.01 -7.35 9.86
N SER A 296 8.22 -8.53 10.46
CA SER A 296 7.34 -9.70 10.35
C SER A 296 5.89 -9.39 10.71
N ASN A 297 5.66 -8.51 11.69
CA ASN A 297 4.32 -8.11 12.10
C ASN A 297 3.54 -7.47 10.95
N PHE A 298 4.23 -6.79 10.03
CA PHE A 298 3.62 -6.16 8.87
C PHE A 298 3.57 -7.11 7.65
N THR A 299 4.62 -7.89 7.40
CA THR A 299 4.69 -8.76 6.22
C THR A 299 3.73 -9.93 6.29
N ASP A 300 3.46 -10.47 7.48
CA ASP A 300 2.54 -11.59 7.65
C ASP A 300 1.09 -11.16 7.39
N ILE A 301 0.73 -9.97 7.89
CA ILE A 301 -0.57 -9.34 7.62
C ILE A 301 -0.73 -9.11 6.10
N GLN A 302 0.31 -8.61 5.43
CA GLN A 302 0.27 -8.37 3.99
C GLN A 302 0.04 -9.66 3.20
N ASN A 303 0.79 -10.72 3.51
CA ASN A 303 0.69 -12.00 2.79
C ASN A 303 -0.65 -12.68 3.00
N HIS A 304 -1.14 -12.71 4.24
CA HIS A 304 -2.46 -13.28 4.53
C HIS A 304 -3.58 -12.50 3.85
N THR A 305 -3.53 -11.17 3.89
CA THR A 305 -4.56 -10.31 3.29
C THR A 305 -4.61 -10.48 1.78
N VAL A 306 -3.45 -10.45 1.10
CA VAL A 306 -3.43 -10.62 -0.37
C VAL A 306 -3.83 -12.03 -0.77
N LEU A 307 -3.42 -13.06 -0.05
CA LEU A 307 -3.81 -14.43 -0.38
C LEU A 307 -5.32 -14.63 -0.27
N THR A 308 -5.93 -14.09 0.79
CA THR A 308 -7.38 -14.10 0.97
C THR A 308 -8.11 -13.31 -0.11
N LEU A 309 -7.63 -12.10 -0.47
CA LEU A 309 -8.19 -11.32 -1.58
C LEU A 309 -8.06 -12.03 -2.94
N ALA A 310 -6.92 -12.67 -3.19
CA ALA A 310 -6.69 -13.43 -4.41
C ALA A 310 -7.62 -14.65 -4.50
N LEU A 311 -7.85 -15.36 -3.39
CA LEU A 311 -8.81 -16.47 -3.30
C LEU A 311 -10.23 -16.00 -3.60
N TRP A 312 -10.69 -14.93 -2.97
CA TRP A 312 -12.02 -14.37 -3.24
C TRP A 312 -12.16 -13.85 -4.66
N GLY A 313 -11.12 -13.20 -5.21
CA GLY A 313 -11.11 -12.78 -6.60
C GLY A 313 -11.14 -13.95 -7.58
N LEU A 314 -10.49 -15.08 -7.25
CA LEU A 314 -10.58 -16.32 -8.04
C LEU A 314 -12.00 -16.90 -7.99
N VAL A 315 -12.63 -16.93 -6.82
CA VAL A 315 -14.03 -17.37 -6.68
C VAL A 315 -14.96 -16.48 -7.51
N ALA A 316 -14.79 -15.15 -7.44
CA ALA A 316 -15.56 -14.19 -8.24
C ALA A 316 -15.33 -14.39 -9.75
N LEU A 317 -14.09 -14.68 -10.16
CA LEU A 317 -13.75 -14.99 -11.55
C LEU A 317 -14.47 -16.25 -12.03
N VAL A 318 -14.47 -17.33 -11.23
CA VAL A 318 -15.17 -18.58 -11.55
C VAL A 318 -16.68 -18.34 -11.68
N ILE A 319 -17.29 -17.59 -10.78
CA ILE A 319 -18.71 -17.22 -10.84
C ILE A 319 -19.00 -16.40 -12.10
N ALA A 320 -18.16 -15.41 -12.41
CA ALA A 320 -18.33 -14.56 -13.57
C ALA A 320 -18.22 -15.37 -14.88
N LEU A 321 -17.31 -16.34 -14.96
CA LEU A 321 -17.19 -17.27 -16.08
C LEU A 321 -18.41 -18.19 -16.19
N ALA A 322 -18.89 -18.74 -15.07
CA ALA A 322 -20.09 -19.58 -15.03
C ALA A 322 -21.34 -18.85 -15.53
N LEU A 323 -21.44 -17.53 -15.28
CA LEU A 323 -22.52 -16.68 -15.77
C LEU A 323 -22.31 -16.21 -17.22
N ALA A 324 -21.07 -15.93 -17.63
CA ALA A 324 -20.76 -15.43 -18.97
C ALA A 324 -21.03 -16.47 -20.07
N ILE A 325 -20.66 -17.74 -19.84
CA ILE A 325 -20.83 -18.82 -20.82
C ILE A 325 -22.28 -18.96 -21.31
N PRO A 326 -23.31 -19.13 -20.44
CA PRO A 326 -24.70 -19.31 -20.90
C PRO A 326 -25.28 -18.05 -21.57
N ILE A 327 -24.84 -16.85 -21.19
CA ILE A 327 -25.26 -15.59 -21.82
C ILE A 327 -24.72 -15.51 -23.26
N VAL A 328 -23.44 -15.79 -23.45
CA VAL A 328 -22.80 -15.81 -24.78
C VAL A 328 -23.44 -16.88 -25.67
N GLU A 329 -23.82 -18.04 -25.10
CA GLU A 329 -24.55 -19.07 -25.84
C GLU A 329 -25.94 -18.61 -26.28
N ARG A 330 -26.73 -17.98 -25.39
CA ARG A 330 -28.06 -17.46 -25.76
C ARG A 330 -27.97 -16.42 -26.86
N LEU A 331 -27.01 -15.49 -26.76
CA LEU A 331 -26.83 -14.42 -27.74
C LEU A 331 -26.41 -14.98 -29.10
N SER A 332 -25.43 -15.89 -29.11
CA SER A 332 -24.96 -16.54 -30.34
C SER A 332 -26.06 -17.34 -31.03
N ARG A 333 -26.91 -18.06 -30.27
CA ARG A 333 -28.05 -18.83 -30.82
C ARG A 333 -29.15 -17.91 -31.36
N SER A 334 -29.44 -16.80 -30.68
CA SER A 334 -30.45 -15.83 -31.11
C SER A 334 -30.06 -15.17 -32.44
N ILE A 335 -28.79 -14.77 -32.58
CA ILE A 335 -28.26 -14.19 -33.81
C ILE A 335 -28.30 -15.23 -34.95
N ALA A 336 -27.88 -16.48 -34.68
CA ALA A 336 -27.90 -17.55 -35.69
C ALA A 336 -29.33 -17.94 -36.14
N LYS A 337 -30.33 -17.87 -35.27
CA LYS A 337 -31.73 -18.12 -35.66
C LYS A 337 -32.29 -17.01 -36.53
N ARG A 338 -32.02 -15.75 -36.17
CA ARG A 338 -32.47 -14.58 -36.94
C ARG A 338 -31.78 -14.52 -38.31
N SER A 339 -30.50 -14.90 -38.40
CA SER A 339 -29.80 -14.99 -39.69
C SER A 339 -30.40 -16.05 -40.60
N ALA A 340 -30.77 -17.21 -40.06
CA ALA A 340 -31.40 -18.29 -40.81
C ALA A 340 -32.79 -17.89 -41.34
N GLN A 341 -33.57 -17.14 -40.56
CA GLN A 341 -34.88 -16.63 -40.98
C GLN A 341 -34.78 -15.58 -42.09
N VAL A 342 -33.79 -14.69 -42.03
CA VAL A 342 -33.53 -13.73 -43.11
C VAL A 342 -33.11 -14.45 -44.39
N SER A 343 -32.29 -15.49 -44.28
CA SER A 343 -31.87 -16.31 -45.43
C SER A 343 -33.02 -17.11 -46.06
N SER A 344 -33.92 -17.68 -45.26
CA SER A 344 -35.09 -18.41 -45.78
C SER A 344 -36.11 -17.48 -46.43
N ALA A 345 -36.37 -16.31 -45.85
CA ALA A 345 -37.26 -15.30 -46.43
C ALA A 345 -36.76 -14.76 -47.78
N ALA A 346 -35.44 -14.60 -47.93
CA ALA A 346 -34.82 -14.24 -49.21
C ALA A 346 -35.05 -15.30 -50.29
N LYS A 347 -35.07 -16.58 -49.90
CA LYS A 347 -35.25 -17.72 -50.81
C LYS A 347 -36.71 -17.87 -51.28
N GLU A 348 -37.69 -17.60 -50.42
CA GLU A 348 -39.12 -17.59 -50.79
C GLU A 348 -39.47 -16.41 -51.70
N LEU A 349 -38.92 -15.21 -51.44
CA LEU A 349 -39.15 -14.05 -52.30
C LEU A 349 -38.60 -14.24 -53.73
N GLY A 350 -37.48 -14.97 -53.88
CA GLY A 350 -36.94 -15.32 -55.20
C GLY A 350 -37.86 -16.23 -56.04
N VAL A 351 -38.77 -16.99 -55.42
CA VAL A 351 -39.68 -17.91 -56.12
C VAL A 351 -40.96 -17.20 -56.62
N ILE A 352 -41.46 -16.21 -55.87
CA ILE A 352 -42.71 -15.50 -56.21
C ILE A 352 -42.55 -14.59 -57.45
N ILE A 353 -41.34 -14.12 -57.74
CA ILE A 353 -41.05 -13.21 -58.85
C ILE A 353 -41.23 -13.88 -60.24
N VAL A 354 -41.21 -15.21 -60.33
CA VAL A 354 -41.25 -15.94 -61.62
C VAL A 354 -42.69 -16.29 -62.07
N GLY A 355 -43.70 -16.09 -61.21
CA GLY A 355 -45.05 -16.65 -61.42
C GLY A 355 -46.21 -15.66 -61.55
N SER A 356 -46.07 -14.51 -62.23
CA SER A 356 -47.23 -13.62 -62.44
C SER A 356 -48.01 -14.00 -63.72
N GLU A 357 -49.06 -14.79 -63.52
CA GLU A 357 -50.06 -15.32 -64.46
C GLU A 357 -51.01 -14.25 -65.04
N VAL A 358 -50.52 -13.03 -65.32
CA VAL A 358 -51.36 -11.87 -65.75
C VAL A 358 -51.23 -11.55 -67.26
N SER A 359 -50.25 -12.15 -67.95
CA SER A 359 -50.01 -11.93 -69.39
C SER A 359 -50.91 -12.79 -70.32
N GLY A 360 -51.53 -13.86 -69.80
CA GLY A 360 -52.28 -14.82 -70.61
C GLY A 360 -53.58 -14.29 -71.24
N ASP A 361 -54.34 -13.49 -70.51
CA ASP A 361 -55.69 -13.07 -70.94
C ASP A 361 -55.67 -12.04 -72.08
N HIS A 362 -54.74 -11.08 -72.03
CA HIS A 362 -54.63 -10.06 -73.09
C HIS A 362 -54.08 -10.62 -74.40
N VAL A 363 -53.10 -11.53 -74.34
CA VAL A 363 -52.57 -12.21 -75.53
C VAL A 363 -53.64 -13.07 -76.22
N ALA A 364 -54.52 -13.71 -75.43
CA ALA A 364 -55.65 -14.47 -75.96
C ALA A 364 -56.69 -13.57 -76.65
N GLN A 365 -57.00 -12.40 -76.07
CA GLN A 365 -57.92 -11.42 -76.67
C GLN A 365 -57.36 -10.80 -77.97
N THR A 366 -56.08 -10.42 -77.99
CA THR A 366 -55.44 -9.88 -79.20
C THR A 366 -55.41 -10.92 -80.33
N LYS A 367 -55.13 -12.19 -80.02
CA LYS A 367 -55.19 -13.28 -81.01
C LYS A 367 -56.58 -13.43 -81.62
N ALA A 368 -57.63 -13.40 -80.79
CA ALA A 368 -59.02 -13.48 -81.26
C ALA A 368 -59.44 -12.27 -82.13
N ALA A 369 -58.96 -11.06 -81.81
CA ALA A 369 -59.21 -9.85 -82.60
C ALA A 369 -58.47 -9.86 -83.96
N VAL A 370 -57.25 -10.42 -84.00
CA VAL A 370 -56.49 -10.63 -85.25
C VAL A 370 -57.21 -11.64 -86.16
N GLU A 371 -57.71 -12.74 -85.60
CA GLU A 371 -58.46 -13.75 -86.36
C GLU A 371 -59.76 -13.17 -86.95
N ARG A 372 -60.49 -12.34 -86.19
CA ARG A 372 -61.66 -11.60 -86.69
C ARG A 372 -61.29 -10.60 -87.79
N SER A 373 -60.17 -9.88 -87.65
CA SER A 373 -59.69 -8.94 -88.67
C SER A 373 -59.36 -9.67 -89.98
N GLY A 374 -58.72 -10.84 -89.91
CA GLY A 374 -58.43 -11.68 -91.07
C GLY A 374 -59.67 -12.18 -91.79
N ALA A 375 -60.74 -12.52 -91.06
CA ALA A 375 -62.02 -12.91 -91.64
C ALA A 375 -62.67 -11.76 -92.43
N VAL A 376 -62.70 -10.54 -91.88
CA VAL A 376 -63.29 -9.37 -92.56
C VAL A 376 -62.46 -8.94 -93.78
N ILE A 377 -61.12 -9.10 -93.75
CA ILE A 377 -60.25 -8.86 -94.91
C ILE A 377 -60.54 -9.85 -96.05
N ASN A 378 -60.72 -11.14 -95.74
CA ASN A 378 -61.06 -12.14 -96.75
C ASN A 378 -62.42 -11.85 -97.42
N GLU A 379 -63.40 -11.37 -96.65
CA GLU A 379 -64.72 -11.05 -97.18
C GLU A 379 -64.79 -9.73 -97.97
N LEU A 380 -63.79 -8.85 -97.87
CA LEU A 380 -63.68 -7.64 -98.71
C LEU A 380 -63.36 -7.98 -100.18
N GLY A 381 -62.76 -9.15 -100.44
CA GLY A 381 -62.49 -9.64 -101.80
C GLY A 381 -63.72 -10.09 -102.59
N ALA A 382 -64.88 -10.27 -101.93
CA ALA A 382 -66.11 -10.81 -102.52
C ALA A 382 -67.05 -9.75 -103.12
N GLY A 383 -66.70 -8.46 -103.09
CA GLY A 383 -67.36 -7.40 -103.87
C GLY A 383 -68.63 -6.76 -103.28
N ASP A 384 -69.23 -7.28 -102.20
CA ASP A 384 -70.42 -6.71 -101.58
C ASP A 384 -70.14 -5.83 -100.34
N ASN A 385 -70.81 -4.67 -100.29
CA ASN A 385 -70.92 -3.76 -99.14
C ASN A 385 -69.59 -3.23 -98.53
N ILE A 386 -68.65 -2.86 -99.40
CA ILE A 386 -67.28 -2.38 -99.09
C ILE A 386 -67.21 -1.24 -98.04
N PRO A 387 -68.09 -0.21 -98.02
CA PRO A 387 -67.96 0.90 -97.07
C PRO A 387 -68.13 0.48 -95.60
N ALA A 388 -69.10 -0.41 -95.32
CA ALA A 388 -69.38 -0.88 -93.96
C ALA A 388 -68.25 -1.77 -93.42
N LYS A 389 -67.71 -2.66 -94.27
CA LYS A 389 -66.60 -3.55 -93.91
C LYS A 389 -65.29 -2.80 -93.67
N LYS A 390 -65.04 -1.71 -94.40
CA LYS A 390 -63.88 -0.84 -94.17
C LYS A 390 -63.97 -0.11 -92.83
N GLN A 391 -65.17 0.30 -92.42
CA GLN A 391 -65.39 0.89 -91.10
C GLN A 391 -65.19 -0.14 -89.98
N GLN A 392 -65.75 -1.34 -90.15
CA GLN A 392 -65.57 -2.44 -89.18
C GLN A 392 -64.09 -2.84 -89.01
N LEU A 393 -63.30 -2.81 -90.08
CA LEU A 393 -61.85 -3.04 -90.01
C LEU A 393 -61.12 -1.92 -89.27
N ALA A 394 -61.55 -0.66 -89.46
CA ALA A 394 -60.94 0.49 -88.78
C ALA A 394 -61.18 0.45 -87.27
N ASP A 395 -62.38 0.04 -86.86
CA ASP A 395 -62.75 -0.11 -85.44
C ASP A 395 -61.95 -1.26 -84.78
N LEU A 396 -61.85 -2.42 -85.45
CA LEU A 396 -61.03 -3.56 -84.98
C LEU A 396 -59.53 -3.22 -84.93
N ASN A 397 -59.03 -2.43 -85.87
CA ASN A 397 -57.64 -2.00 -85.88
C ASN A 397 -57.35 -1.02 -84.72
N SER A 398 -58.30 -0.14 -84.39
CA SER A 398 -58.18 0.74 -83.22
C SER A 398 -58.21 -0.04 -81.89
N GLU A 399 -58.99 -1.11 -81.80
CA GLU A 399 -59.03 -2.03 -80.65
C GLU A 399 -57.68 -2.75 -80.49
N LEU A 400 -57.13 -3.29 -81.58
CA LEU A 400 -55.82 -3.95 -81.59
C LEU A 400 -54.68 -3.03 -81.15
N TYR A 401 -54.71 -1.76 -81.60
CA TYR A 401 -53.70 -0.78 -81.23
C TYR A 401 -53.75 -0.44 -79.73
N ASN A 402 -54.95 -0.31 -79.14
CA ASN A 402 -55.08 -0.05 -77.71
C ASN A 402 -54.58 -1.23 -76.87
N ASP A 403 -54.91 -2.47 -77.25
CA ASP A 403 -54.45 -3.66 -76.54
C ASP A 403 -52.92 -3.82 -76.61
N ILE A 404 -52.31 -3.56 -77.77
CA ILE A 404 -50.84 -3.61 -77.93
C ILE A 404 -50.15 -2.57 -77.04
N VAL A 405 -50.71 -1.37 -76.92
CA VAL A 405 -50.16 -0.31 -76.05
C VAL A 405 -50.26 -0.71 -74.57
N VAL A 406 -51.37 -1.34 -74.16
CA VAL A 406 -51.53 -1.85 -72.79
C VAL A 406 -50.55 -2.98 -72.50
N ILE A 407 -50.34 -3.92 -73.43
CA ILE A 407 -49.36 -5.00 -73.30
C ILE A 407 -47.93 -4.45 -73.19
N ASP A 408 -47.55 -3.47 -74.01
CA ASP A 408 -46.21 -2.87 -73.95
C ASP A 408 -45.99 -2.10 -72.64
N THR A 409 -47.01 -1.38 -72.17
CA THR A 409 -46.95 -0.66 -70.89
C THR A 409 -46.81 -1.64 -69.71
N LEU A 410 -47.59 -2.73 -69.69
CA LEU A 410 -47.49 -3.78 -68.68
C LEU A 410 -46.13 -4.51 -68.75
N ALA A 411 -45.61 -4.77 -69.95
CA ALA A 411 -44.29 -5.39 -70.12
C ALA A 411 -43.16 -4.51 -69.58
N GLN A 412 -43.22 -3.19 -69.83
CA GLN A 412 -42.26 -2.24 -69.27
C GLN A 412 -42.38 -2.13 -67.74
N GLU A 413 -43.59 -2.08 -67.20
CA GLU A 413 -43.81 -2.00 -65.76
C GLU A 413 -43.39 -3.28 -65.04
N MET A 414 -43.69 -4.45 -65.63
CA MET A 414 -43.21 -5.75 -65.15
C MET A 414 -41.69 -5.83 -65.18
N ASN A 415 -41.03 -5.38 -66.25
CA ASN A 415 -39.58 -5.40 -66.35
C ASN A 415 -38.92 -4.49 -65.29
N GLY A 416 -39.52 -3.32 -65.03
CA GLY A 416 -39.10 -2.43 -63.94
C GLY A 416 -39.24 -3.06 -62.56
N ARG A 417 -40.39 -3.67 -62.26
CA ARG A 417 -40.63 -4.36 -60.97
C ARG A 417 -39.78 -5.62 -60.81
N MET A 418 -39.58 -6.38 -61.88
CA MET A 418 -38.71 -7.57 -61.92
C MET A 418 -37.27 -7.19 -61.58
N LYS A 419 -36.73 -6.16 -62.23
CA LYS A 419 -35.37 -5.67 -61.95
C LYS A 419 -35.22 -5.25 -60.48
N GLN A 420 -36.18 -4.48 -59.97
CA GLN A 420 -36.17 -4.03 -58.58
C GLN A 420 -36.28 -5.18 -57.56
N ALA A 421 -37.02 -6.23 -57.92
CA ALA A 421 -37.17 -7.41 -57.07
C ALA A 421 -35.90 -8.29 -57.10
N VAL A 422 -35.26 -8.45 -58.25
CA VAL A 422 -33.96 -9.15 -58.38
C VAL A 422 -32.87 -8.43 -57.58
N ASP A 423 -32.80 -7.10 -57.68
CA ASP A 423 -31.81 -6.31 -56.93
C ASP A 423 -32.00 -6.46 -55.41
N ARG A 424 -33.26 -6.45 -54.93
CA ARG A 424 -33.56 -6.69 -53.50
C ARG A 424 -33.21 -8.10 -53.03
N VAL A 425 -33.44 -9.12 -53.86
CA VAL A 425 -33.07 -10.50 -53.54
C VAL A 425 -31.54 -10.65 -53.49
N ALA A 426 -30.81 -9.97 -54.38
CA ALA A 426 -29.35 -9.95 -54.37
C ALA A 426 -28.80 -9.31 -53.08
N GLU A 427 -29.32 -8.15 -52.66
CA GLU A 427 -28.94 -7.52 -51.39
C GLU A 427 -29.22 -8.41 -50.18
N LEU A 428 -30.39 -9.06 -50.15
CA LEU A 428 -30.75 -9.97 -49.06
C LEU A 428 -29.83 -11.20 -49.01
N ASN A 429 -29.39 -11.71 -50.16
CA ASN A 429 -28.47 -12.84 -50.24
C ASN A 429 -27.06 -12.47 -49.78
N ASP A 430 -26.59 -11.26 -50.10
CA ASP A 430 -25.32 -10.71 -49.60
C ASP A 430 -25.33 -10.51 -48.08
N VAL A 431 -26.43 -9.98 -47.53
CA VAL A 431 -26.62 -9.83 -46.08
C VAL A 431 -26.67 -11.20 -45.38
N ALA A 432 -27.39 -12.17 -45.96
CA ALA A 432 -27.44 -13.53 -45.44
C ALA A 432 -26.06 -14.23 -45.49
N GLY A 433 -25.31 -14.05 -46.58
CA GLY A 433 -23.94 -14.54 -46.74
C GLY A 433 -22.97 -13.91 -45.74
N GLY A 434 -23.08 -12.60 -45.51
CA GLY A 434 -22.31 -11.87 -44.51
C GLY A 434 -22.59 -12.37 -43.08
N LEU A 435 -23.86 -12.56 -42.71
CA LEU A 435 -24.22 -13.12 -41.40
C LEU A 435 -23.74 -14.56 -41.24
N ASN A 436 -23.84 -15.40 -42.29
CA ASN A 436 -23.37 -16.78 -42.21
C ASN A 436 -21.85 -16.83 -42.00
N LYS A 437 -21.07 -16.01 -42.72
CA LYS A 437 -19.62 -15.84 -42.52
C LYS A 437 -19.27 -15.40 -41.08
N LEU A 438 -20.06 -14.49 -40.51
CA LEU A 438 -19.94 -14.07 -39.11
C LEU A 438 -20.22 -15.19 -38.11
N VAL A 439 -21.16 -16.09 -38.41
CA VAL A 439 -21.60 -17.15 -37.48
C VAL A 439 -20.72 -18.41 -37.55
N THR A 440 -20.31 -18.84 -38.74
CA THR A 440 -19.61 -20.13 -38.95
C THR A 440 -18.10 -19.99 -39.10
N GLY A 441 -17.59 -18.79 -39.41
CA GLY A 441 -16.15 -18.55 -39.62
C GLY A 441 -15.57 -19.20 -40.88
N SER A 442 -16.41 -19.76 -41.76
CA SER A 442 -15.97 -20.37 -43.01
C SER A 442 -16.29 -19.48 -44.22
N THR A 443 -15.26 -19.16 -45.00
CA THR A 443 -15.40 -18.79 -46.41
C THR A 443 -15.68 -20.09 -47.17
N GLN A 444 -16.94 -20.36 -47.50
CA GLN A 444 -17.21 -21.21 -48.66
C GLN A 444 -16.95 -20.34 -49.89
N GLY A 445 -15.86 -20.66 -50.58
CA GLY A 445 -15.64 -20.28 -51.98
C GLY A 445 -16.27 -21.33 -52.87
#